data_AF-A0A062VNT9-F1
#
_entry.id   AF-A0A062VNT9-F1
#
_cell.length_a   1.000
_cell.length_b   1.000
_cell.length_c   1.000
_cell.angle_alpha   90.00
_cell.angle_beta   90.00
_cell.angle_gamma   90.00
#
_symmetry.space_group_name_H-M   'P 1'
#
loop_
_entity.id
_entity.type
_entity.pdbx_description
1 polymer ?
#
loop_
_entity_poly.entity_id
_entity_poly.type
_entity_poly.pdbx_seq_one_letter_code
_entity_poly.pdbx_strand_id
1 'polypeptide(L)'
;MNSPYRPPNRSKARVSITVDEILVAEAKAVGINLSAVAEEAIRLATRAEEMRLWRERNSAAIEAWHRKIEEEGLWSDGLRLF
;
A
#
# COMPACT_ATOMS: atom_id res chain seq x y z
N MET A 1 -22.52 5.08 26.11
CA MET A 1 -21.08 5.33 25.88
C MET A 1 -20.87 5.85 24.46
N ASN A 2 -20.79 7.17 24.27
CA ASN A 2 -20.33 7.74 23.00
C ASN A 2 -18.80 7.79 23.03
N SER A 3 -18.13 6.95 22.25
CA SER A 3 -16.73 7.19 21.91
C SER A 3 -16.73 8.02 20.62
N PRO A 4 -16.41 9.31 20.65
CA PRO A 4 -16.28 10.08 19.42
C PRO A 4 -15.07 9.51 18.68
N TYR A 5 -15.29 8.92 17.51
CA TYR A 5 -14.20 8.54 16.61
C TYR A 5 -13.34 9.79 16.37
N ARG A 6 -12.17 9.82 17.02
CA ARG A 6 -11.15 10.84 16.79
C ARG A 6 -10.35 10.33 15.60
N PRO A 7 -10.45 10.95 14.41
CA PRO A 7 -9.55 10.59 13.32
C PRO A 7 -8.12 10.76 13.86
N PRO A 8 -7.21 9.79 13.61
CA PRO A 8 -5.85 9.88 14.11
C PRO A 8 -5.27 11.23 13.68
N ASN A 9 -4.75 11.98 14.66
CA ASN A 9 -4.00 13.20 14.41
C ASN A 9 -2.89 12.87 13.41
N ARG A 10 -3.04 13.35 12.17
CA ARG A 10 -2.05 13.16 11.13
C ARG A 10 -0.96 14.22 11.31
N SER A 11 -0.24 14.13 12.43
CA SER A 11 0.87 15.02 12.73
C SER A 11 2.05 14.67 11.85
N LYS A 12 2.62 15.66 11.17
CA LYS A 12 3.84 15.47 10.38
C LYS A 12 5.01 15.18 11.33
N ALA A 13 5.69 14.07 11.12
CA ALA A 13 6.97 13.78 11.75
C ALA A 13 8.09 14.41 10.93
N ARG A 14 9.04 15.09 11.60
CA ARG A 14 10.28 15.52 10.95
C ARG A 14 11.26 14.35 10.97
N VAL A 15 11.75 13.98 9.79
CA VAL A 15 12.70 12.88 9.60
C VAL A 15 13.91 13.42 8.86
N SER A 16 15.11 13.00 9.25
CA SER A 16 16.35 13.31 8.52
C SER A 16 16.67 12.13 7.61
N ILE A 17 16.90 12.39 6.32
CA ILE A 17 17.27 11.39 5.32
C ILE A 17 18.46 11.88 4.50
N THR A 18 19.30 10.97 4.04
CA THR A 18 20.43 11.27 3.18
C THR A 18 20.04 11.02 1.73
N VAL A 19 20.23 12.02 0.88
CA VAL A 19 19.95 11.98 -0.56
C VAL A 19 21.13 12.61 -1.29
N ASP A 20 21.36 12.20 -2.53
CA ASP A 20 22.36 12.79 -3.41
C ASP A 20 22.18 14.32 -3.51
N GLU A 21 23.27 15.06 -3.29
CA GLU A 21 23.25 16.53 -3.24
C GLU A 21 22.96 17.15 -4.61
N ILE A 22 23.50 16.57 -5.69
CA ILE A 22 23.29 17.03 -7.06
C ILE A 22 21.81 16.86 -7.42
N LEU A 23 21.23 15.71 -7.12
CA LEU A 23 19.82 15.44 -7.35
C LEU A 23 18.91 16.43 -6.60
N VAL A 24 19.24 16.74 -5.34
CA VAL A 24 18.49 17.72 -4.54
C VAL A 24 18.60 19.12 -5.15
N ALA A 25 19.80 19.51 -5.62
CA ALA A 25 20.03 20.80 -6.25
C ALA A 25 19.24 20.92 -7.57
N GLU A 26 19.30 19.91 -8.43
CA GLU A 26 18.54 19.84 -9.68
C GLU A 26 17.03 19.95 -9.44
N ALA A 27 16.51 19.15 -8.50
CA ALA A 27 15.09 19.16 -8.17
C ALA A 27 14.63 20.53 -7.65
N LYS A 28 15.43 21.19 -6.81
CA LYS A 28 15.15 22.57 -6.34
C LYS A 28 15.20 23.58 -7.48
N ALA A 29 16.15 23.45 -8.40
CA ALA A 29 16.30 24.37 -9.54
C ALA A 29 15.06 24.37 -10.44
N VAL A 30 14.39 23.23 -10.59
CA VAL A 30 13.13 23.10 -11.35
C VAL A 30 11.86 23.29 -10.50
N GLY A 31 11.99 23.64 -9.22
CA GLY A 31 10.87 23.96 -8.33
C GLY A 31 10.11 22.75 -7.77
N ILE A 32 10.73 21.56 -7.72
CA ILE A 32 10.11 20.36 -7.14
C ILE A 32 9.98 20.50 -5.62
N ASN A 33 8.80 20.14 -5.10
CA ASN A 33 8.56 20.03 -3.66
C ASN A 33 9.06 18.69 -3.12
N LEU A 34 10.29 18.69 -2.59
CA LEU A 34 10.95 17.50 -2.06
C LEU A 34 10.13 16.78 -0.98
N SER A 35 9.47 17.53 -0.09
CA SER A 35 8.65 16.93 0.98
C SER A 35 7.44 16.18 0.41
N ALA A 36 6.80 16.72 -0.62
CA ALA A 36 5.65 16.07 -1.26
C ALA A 36 6.07 14.79 -2.01
N VAL A 37 7.19 14.85 -2.73
CA VAL A 37 7.76 13.70 -3.45
C VAL A 37 8.18 12.61 -2.46
N ALA A 38 8.87 12.98 -1.38
CA ALA A 38 9.29 12.03 -0.34
C ALA A 38 8.08 11.38 0.33
N GLU A 39 7.03 12.14 0.66
CA GLU A 39 5.81 11.58 1.27
C GLU A 39 5.14 10.55 0.36
N GLU A 40 5.02 10.85 -0.93
CA GLU A 40 4.39 9.94 -1.89
C GLU A 40 5.26 8.70 -2.15
N ALA A 41 6.57 8.88 -2.31
CA ALA A 41 7.49 7.76 -2.49
C ALA A 41 7.47 6.79 -1.30
N ILE A 42 7.48 7.32 -0.06
CA ILE A 42 7.37 6.53 1.15
C ILE A 42 6.03 5.78 1.17
N ARG A 43 4.92 6.45 0.86
CA ARG A 43 3.58 5.84 0.83
C ARG A 43 3.50 4.69 -0.18
N LEU A 44 4.04 4.87 -1.38
CA LEU A 44 4.07 3.84 -2.41
C LEU A 44 4.93 2.64 -1.99
N ALA A 45 6.13 2.89 -1.46
CA ALA A 45 7.02 1.85 -0.97
C ALA A 45 6.40 1.05 0.19
N THR A 46 5.78 1.72 1.16
CA THR A 46 5.10 1.06 2.29
C THR A 46 3.96 0.18 1.81
N ARG A 47 3.10 0.67 0.91
CA ARG A 47 2.00 -0.13 0.35
C ARG A 47 2.48 -1.34 -0.43
N ALA A 48 3.53 -1.18 -1.23
CA ALA A 48 4.13 -2.29 -1.97
C ALA A 48 4.63 -3.39 -1.02
N GLU A 49 5.27 -2.99 0.08
CA GLU A 49 5.79 -3.92 1.08
C GLU A 49 4.67 -4.59 1.89
N GLU A 50 3.64 -3.84 2.28
CA GLU A 50 2.44 -4.40 2.92
C GLU A 50 1.76 -5.43 2.02
N MET A 51 1.65 -5.15 0.71
CA MET A 51 1.11 -6.09 -0.26
C MET A 51 1.99 -7.34 -0.41
N ARG A 52 3.32 -7.19 -0.40
CA ARG A 52 4.25 -8.33 -0.43
C ARG A 52 4.06 -9.22 0.79
N LEU A 53 4.07 -8.64 1.98
CA LEU A 53 3.87 -9.36 3.25
C LEU A 53 2.49 -10.00 3.33
N TRP A 54 1.45 -9.32 2.83
CA TRP A 54 0.11 -9.89 2.76
C TRP A 54 0.06 -11.11 1.85
N ARG A 55 0.65 -11.04 0.66
CA ARG A 55 0.73 -12.18 -0.27
C ARG A 55 1.47 -13.36 0.36
N GLU A 56 2.61 -13.11 1.02
CA GLU A 56 3.38 -14.16 1.70
C GLU A 56 2.55 -14.85 2.78
N ARG A 57 1.89 -14.07 3.64
CA ARG A 57 1.06 -14.59 4.73
C ARG A 57 -0.21 -15.30 4.26
N ASN A 58 -0.80 -14.85 3.16
CA ASN A 58 -2.08 -15.37 2.67
C ASN A 58 -1.91 -16.43 1.58
N SER A 59 -0.69 -16.70 1.11
CA SER A 59 -0.39 -17.70 0.09
C SER A 59 -1.05 -19.05 0.38
N ALA A 60 -0.88 -19.58 1.60
CA ALA A 60 -1.49 -20.85 2.00
C ALA A 60 -3.03 -20.81 2.05
N ALA A 61 -3.62 -19.67 2.43
CA ALA A 61 -5.07 -19.50 2.47
C ALA A 61 -5.67 -19.36 1.07
N ILE A 62 -4.98 -18.66 0.17
CA ILE A 62 -5.35 -18.52 -1.24
C ILE A 62 -5.29 -19.88 -1.94
N GLU A 63 -4.21 -20.65 -1.75
CA GLU A 63 -4.08 -22.00 -2.30
C GLU A 63 -5.15 -22.97 -1.78
N ALA A 64 -5.47 -22.91 -0.48
CA ALA A 64 -6.55 -23.71 0.09
C ALA A 64 -7.92 -23.35 -0.51
N TRP A 65 -8.15 -22.06 -0.77
CA TRP A 65 -9.38 -21.58 -1.40
C TRP A 65 -9.46 -21.93 -2.90
N HIS A 66 -8.34 -21.86 -3.63
CA HIS A 66 -8.24 -22.32 -5.01
C HIS A 66 -8.60 -23.81 -5.14
N ARG A 67 -8.00 -24.68 -4.30
CA ARG A 67 -8.35 -26.11 -4.28
C ARG A 67 -9.83 -26.34 -4.01
N LYS A 68 -10.40 -25.59 -3.07
CA LYS A 68 -11.83 -25.68 -2.76
C LYS A 68 -12.72 -25.31 -3.95
N ILE A 69 -12.33 -24.31 -4.74
CA ILE A 69 -13.05 -23.94 -5.98
C ILE A 69 -12.87 -24.99 -7.07
N GLU A 70 -11.68 -25.57 -7.22
CA GLU A 70 -11.46 -26.65 -8.19
C GLU A 70 -12.31 -27.89 -7.85
N GLU A 71 -12.49 -28.19 -6.57
CA GLU A 71 -13.28 -29.33 -6.09
C GLU A 71 -14.79 -29.06 -6.09
N GLU A 72 -15.24 -27.89 -5.62
CA GLU A 72 -16.66 -27.60 -5.38
C GLU A 72 -17.31 -26.71 -6.46
N GLY A 73 -16.51 -26.10 -7.34
CA GLY A 73 -16.94 -25.07 -8.28
C GLY A 73 -17.19 -23.71 -7.61
N LEU A 74 -17.45 -22.68 -8.40
CA LEU A 74 -17.91 -21.39 -7.88
C LEU A 74 -19.42 -21.44 -7.64
N TRP A 75 -19.88 -20.84 -6.54
CA TRP A 75 -21.31 -20.69 -6.27
C TRP A 75 -22.08 -19.99 -7.41
N SER A 76 -21.41 -19.16 -8.21
CA SER A 76 -22.00 -18.44 -9.34
C SER A 76 -21.88 -19.14 -10.70
N ASP A 77 -21.33 -20.36 -10.76
CA ASP A 77 -21.12 -21.05 -12.06
C ASP A 77 -22.42 -21.28 -12.84
N GLY A 78 -23.57 -21.37 -12.17
CA GLY A 78 -24.89 -21.46 -12.80
C GLY A 78 -25.60 -20.12 -13.06
N LEU A 79 -25.01 -18.99 -12.67
CA LEU A 79 -25.64 -17.66 -12.71
C LEU A 79 -24.87 -16.64 -13.56
N ARG A 80 -23.75 -17.02 -14.18
CA ARG A 80 -23.06 -16.18 -15.16
C ARG A 80 -23.89 -16.09 -16.45
N LEU A 81 -24.69 -15.04 -16.54
CA LEU A 81 -25.26 -14.54 -17.79
C LEU A 81 -24.30 -13.49 -18.35
N PHE A 82 -23.80 -13.70 -19.56
CA PHE A 82 -22.97 -12.75 -20.31
C PHE A 82 -23.83 -11.66 -20.95
#